data_AF-A0A0Q8G1C6-F1
#
_entry.id   AF-A0A0Q8G1C6-F1
#
_cell.length_a   1.000
_cell.length_b   1.000
_cell.length_c   1.000
_cell.angle_alpha   90.00
_cell.angle_beta   90.00
_cell.angle_gamma   90.00
#
_symmetry.space_group_name_H-M   'P 1'
#
loop_
_entity.id
_entity.type
_entity.pdbx_description
1 polymer ?
#
loop_
_entity_poly.entity_id
_entity_poly.type
_entity_poly.pdbx_seq_one_letter_code
_entity_poly.pdbx_strand_id
1 'polypeptide(L)'
;MSTVNALRAATAFALATALAGCALFAPPYDPTLDQKTTTAYEGVARLAAEAEMGLYQDKATYAGKIGTYADIQAALAVAAIRASTAPVGGKRAGEARDITVGLIKGCGGQVSGLATLHKAFGVVPATGATTAMMVSCDQAAKAVGAMKNGG
;
A
#
# COMPACT_ATOMS: atom_id res chain seq x y z
N MET A 1 -21.92 24.90 -40.37
CA MET A 1 -21.16 25.04 -39.10
C MET A 1 -21.75 24.26 -37.91
N SER A 2 -22.73 23.36 -38.08
CA SER A 2 -23.47 22.79 -36.94
C SER A 2 -23.07 21.36 -36.52
N THR A 3 -22.42 20.59 -37.39
CA THR A 3 -22.14 19.16 -37.16
C THR A 3 -20.85 18.92 -36.37
N VAL A 4 -19.84 19.76 -36.56
CA VAL A 4 -18.52 19.61 -35.90
C VAL A 4 -18.59 19.93 -34.40
N ASN A 5 -19.43 20.91 -34.00
CA ASN A 5 -19.64 21.23 -32.59
C ASN A 5 -20.51 20.19 -31.87
N ALA A 6 -21.48 19.57 -32.55
CA ALA A 6 -22.29 18.48 -32.00
C ALA A 6 -21.46 17.21 -31.77
N LEU A 7 -20.54 16.88 -32.69
CA LEU A 7 -19.65 15.73 -32.54
C LEU A 7 -18.65 15.93 -31.38
N ARG A 8 -18.12 17.15 -31.20
CA ARG A 8 -17.23 17.49 -30.08
C ARG A 8 -17.95 17.49 -28.72
N ALA A 9 -19.20 17.95 -28.68
CA ALA A 9 -20.00 17.90 -27.46
C ALA A 9 -20.36 16.46 -27.07
N ALA A 10 -20.70 15.61 -28.06
CA ALA A 10 -21.00 14.20 -27.82
C ALA A 10 -19.79 13.40 -27.33
N THR A 11 -18.59 13.64 -27.89
CA THR A 11 -17.37 12.99 -27.41
C THR A 11 -16.93 13.51 -26.04
N ALA A 12 -17.07 14.81 -25.77
CA ALA A 12 -16.81 15.36 -24.44
C ALA A 12 -17.78 14.82 -23.38
N PHE A 13 -19.06 14.68 -23.73
CA PHE A 13 -20.08 14.13 -22.84
C PHE A 13 -19.86 12.63 -22.57
N ALA A 14 -19.55 11.84 -23.62
CA ALA A 14 -19.23 10.42 -23.47
C ALA A 14 -17.99 10.19 -22.60
N LEU A 15 -16.95 11.02 -22.77
CA LEU A 15 -15.74 10.96 -21.96
C LEU A 15 -16.01 11.37 -20.50
N ALA A 16 -16.83 12.42 -20.28
CA ALA A 16 -17.25 12.85 -18.95
C ALA A 16 -18.10 11.78 -18.23
N THR A 17 -18.99 11.08 -18.94
CA THR A 17 -19.76 9.97 -18.36
C THR A 17 -18.91 8.74 -18.08
N ALA A 18 -17.89 8.45 -18.90
CA ALA A 18 -16.95 7.37 -18.66
C ALA A 18 -16.05 7.65 -17.44
N LEU A 19 -15.53 8.88 -17.32
CA LEU A 19 -14.71 9.33 -16.18
C LEU A 19 -15.54 9.41 -14.89
N ALA A 20 -16.80 9.87 -14.97
CA ALA A 20 -17.72 9.86 -13.82
C ALA A 20 -18.11 8.44 -13.40
N GLY A 21 -18.18 7.51 -14.35
CA GLY A 21 -18.40 6.09 -14.10
C GLY A 21 -17.26 5.44 -13.33
N CYS A 22 -16.00 5.78 -13.61
CA CYS A 22 -14.84 5.21 -12.90
C CYS A 22 -14.77 5.65 -11.42
N ALA A 23 -15.14 6.92 -11.12
CA ALA A 23 -15.16 7.45 -9.75
C ALA A 23 -16.19 6.76 -8.82
N LEU A 24 -17.17 6.04 -9.38
CA LEU A 24 -18.12 5.22 -8.62
C LEU A 24 -17.48 3.92 -8.10
N PHE A 25 -16.41 3.44 -8.73
CA PHE A 25 -15.80 2.15 -8.45
C PHE A 25 -14.43 2.24 -7.77
N ALA A 26 -13.65 3.30 -8.02
CA ALA A 26 -12.31 3.46 -7.44
C ALA A 26 -12.19 4.75 -6.62
N PRO A 27 -11.52 4.71 -5.45
CA PRO A 27 -11.11 5.93 -4.74
C PRO A 27 -10.08 6.71 -5.58
N PRO A 28 -10.01 8.06 -5.42
CA PRO A 28 -9.08 8.89 -6.17
C PRO A 28 -7.63 8.56 -5.81
N TYR A 29 -6.74 8.69 -6.80
CA TYR A 29 -5.31 8.54 -6.60
C TYR A 29 -4.76 9.62 -5.65
N ASP A 30 -4.00 9.18 -4.63
CA ASP A 30 -3.25 10.05 -3.74
C ASP A 30 -1.73 9.74 -3.88
N PRO A 31 -0.92 10.68 -4.42
CA PRO A 31 0.50 10.46 -4.61
C PRO A 31 1.28 10.32 -3.30
N THR A 32 0.78 10.90 -2.19
CA THR A 32 1.39 10.73 -0.87
C THR A 32 1.13 9.32 -0.34
N LEU A 33 -0.08 8.79 -0.56
CA LEU A 33 -0.42 7.40 -0.22
C LEU A 33 0.45 6.42 -1.01
N ASP A 34 0.61 6.63 -2.31
CA ASP A 34 1.48 5.83 -3.18
C ASP A 34 2.93 5.87 -2.70
N GLN A 35 3.46 7.07 -2.48
CA GLN A 35 4.82 7.25 -1.99
C GLN A 35 5.05 6.54 -0.65
N LYS A 36 4.16 6.73 0.33
CA LYS A 36 4.32 6.14 1.67
C LYS A 36 4.20 4.62 1.66
N THR A 37 3.28 4.07 0.88
CA THR A 37 3.12 2.61 0.74
C THR A 37 4.33 2.00 0.03
N THR A 38 4.87 2.69 -0.98
CA THR A 38 6.08 2.26 -1.69
C THR A 38 7.31 2.32 -0.78
N THR A 39 7.52 3.40 -0.04
CA THR A 39 8.63 3.51 0.93
C THR A 39 8.56 2.41 1.99
N ALA A 40 7.36 2.10 2.51
CA ALA A 40 7.17 1.00 3.44
C ALA A 40 7.52 -0.35 2.78
N TYR A 41 7.06 -0.59 1.56
CA TYR A 41 7.38 -1.81 0.80
C TYR A 41 8.89 -1.96 0.55
N GLU A 42 9.58 -0.91 0.15
CA GLU A 42 11.04 -0.92 -0.05
C GLU A 42 11.79 -1.22 1.26
N GLY A 43 11.37 -0.62 2.36
CA GLY A 43 11.93 -0.90 3.69
C GLY A 43 11.73 -2.35 4.11
N VAL A 44 10.54 -2.89 3.85
CA VAL A 44 10.17 -4.29 4.11
C VAL A 44 10.98 -5.25 3.24
N ALA A 45 11.14 -4.96 1.95
CA ALA A 45 11.95 -5.75 1.02
C ALA A 45 13.42 -5.77 1.45
N ARG A 46 13.94 -4.63 1.90
CA ARG A 46 15.30 -4.54 2.45
C ARG A 46 15.45 -5.36 3.73
N LEU A 47 14.50 -5.27 4.67
CA LEU A 47 14.51 -6.08 5.88
C LEU A 47 14.47 -7.58 5.56
N ALA A 48 13.62 -7.99 4.61
CA ALA A 48 13.55 -9.38 4.20
C ALA A 48 14.86 -9.85 3.58
N ALA A 49 15.44 -9.09 2.65
CA ALA A 49 16.74 -9.42 2.06
C ALA A 49 17.85 -9.52 3.11
N GLU A 50 17.92 -8.55 4.03
CA GLU A 50 18.91 -8.56 5.12
C GLU A 50 18.70 -9.76 6.07
N ALA A 51 17.45 -10.13 6.36
CA ALA A 51 17.12 -11.32 7.14
C ALA A 51 17.55 -12.62 6.45
N GLU A 52 17.27 -12.78 5.15
CA GLU A 52 17.65 -13.98 4.38
C GLU A 52 19.18 -14.10 4.21
N MET A 53 19.92 -13.00 4.27
CA MET A 53 21.38 -13.00 4.36
C MET A 53 21.91 -13.38 5.76
N GLY A 54 21.03 -13.66 6.73
CA GLY A 54 21.38 -14.06 8.09
C GLY A 54 21.75 -12.91 9.02
N LEU A 55 21.59 -11.64 8.60
CA LEU A 55 21.99 -10.47 9.41
C LEU A 55 21.16 -10.31 10.69
N TYR A 56 20.01 -10.97 10.78
CA TYR A 56 19.07 -10.88 11.92
C TYR A 56 18.91 -12.17 12.70
N GLN A 57 19.76 -13.17 12.45
CA GLN A 57 19.66 -14.45 13.12
C GLN A 57 19.78 -14.33 14.65
N ASP A 58 20.53 -13.35 15.14
CA ASP A 58 20.63 -13.04 16.57
C ASP A 58 19.67 -11.91 16.96
N LYS A 59 18.87 -12.13 18.01
CA LYS A 59 17.99 -11.13 18.63
C LYS A 59 18.72 -9.86 19.08
N ALA A 60 20.02 -9.93 19.38
CA ALA A 60 20.82 -8.78 19.77
C ALA A 60 20.88 -7.71 18.67
N THR A 61 20.71 -8.12 17.41
CA THR A 61 20.71 -7.21 16.25
C THR A 61 19.43 -6.36 16.14
N TYR A 62 18.37 -6.71 16.89
CA TYR A 62 17.11 -5.96 16.91
C TYR A 62 17.30 -4.50 17.31
N ALA A 63 18.17 -4.23 18.29
CA ALA A 63 18.41 -2.87 18.78
C ALA A 63 18.86 -1.91 17.66
N GLY A 64 19.66 -2.41 16.71
CA GLY A 64 20.11 -1.65 15.54
C GLY A 64 19.04 -1.44 14.46
N LYS A 65 17.88 -2.09 14.58
CA LYS A 65 16.79 -2.06 13.59
C LYS A 65 15.47 -1.51 14.13
N ILE A 66 15.41 -1.10 15.40
CA ILE A 66 14.23 -0.43 15.99
C ILE A 66 13.78 0.75 15.12
N GLY A 67 14.71 1.61 14.71
CA GLY A 67 14.42 2.75 13.84
C GLY A 67 13.79 2.32 12.51
N THR A 68 14.36 1.31 11.84
CA THR A 68 13.81 0.79 10.59
C THR A 68 12.40 0.25 10.74
N TYR A 69 12.11 -0.53 11.79
CA TYR A 69 10.74 -1.00 12.04
C TYR A 69 9.79 0.16 12.34
N ALA A 70 10.23 1.15 13.13
CA ALA A 70 9.42 2.32 13.46
C ALA A 70 9.11 3.18 12.22
N ASP A 71 10.10 3.40 11.35
CA ASP A 71 9.93 4.18 10.12
C ASP A 71 8.94 3.51 9.16
N ILE A 72 9.02 2.19 8.99
CA ILE A 72 8.07 1.42 8.18
C ILE A 72 6.66 1.53 8.78
N GLN A 73 6.52 1.36 10.10
CA GLN A 73 5.22 1.47 10.76
C GLN A 73 4.64 2.88 10.66
N ALA A 74 5.47 3.92 10.79
CA ALA A 74 5.05 5.30 10.62
C ALA A 74 4.58 5.56 9.18
N ALA A 75 5.29 5.06 8.17
CA ALA A 75 4.89 5.18 6.78
C ALA A 75 3.54 4.49 6.50
N LEU A 76 3.35 3.27 7.02
CA LEU A 76 2.11 2.51 6.90
C LEU A 76 0.94 3.17 7.64
N ALA A 77 1.19 3.74 8.83
CA ALA A 77 0.18 4.48 9.57
C ALA A 77 -0.29 5.72 8.81
N VAL A 78 0.64 6.50 8.24
CA VAL A 78 0.31 7.65 7.39
C VAL A 78 -0.47 7.21 6.14
N ALA A 79 -0.03 6.13 5.48
CA ALA A 79 -0.74 5.56 4.34
C ALA A 79 -2.17 5.14 4.70
N ALA A 80 -2.36 4.42 5.82
CA ALA A 80 -3.68 3.99 6.26
C ALA A 80 -4.61 5.17 6.56
N ILE A 81 -4.09 6.23 7.20
CA ILE A 81 -4.87 7.47 7.45
C ILE A 81 -5.28 8.09 6.11
N ARG A 82 -4.33 8.32 5.20
CA ARG A 82 -4.59 8.91 3.88
C ARG A 82 -5.64 8.13 3.10
N ALA A 83 -5.47 6.80 3.02
CA ALA A 83 -6.44 5.90 2.38
C ALA A 83 -7.82 5.99 3.04
N SER A 84 -7.91 5.99 4.37
CA SER A 84 -9.20 6.04 5.09
C SER A 84 -9.94 7.36 4.90
N THR A 85 -9.21 8.46 4.69
CA THR A 85 -9.78 9.80 4.48
C THR A 85 -10.08 10.12 3.02
N ALA A 86 -9.76 9.22 2.09
CA ALA A 86 -10.01 9.44 0.67
C ALA A 86 -11.54 9.62 0.42
N PRO A 87 -11.94 10.65 -0.34
CA PRO A 87 -13.35 10.84 -0.68
C PRO A 87 -13.80 9.71 -1.62
N VAL A 88 -15.04 9.25 -1.45
CA VAL A 88 -15.59 8.12 -2.21
C VAL A 88 -16.86 8.55 -2.94
N GLY A 89 -16.97 8.23 -4.23
CA GLY A 89 -18.10 8.60 -5.08
C GLY A 89 -19.33 7.69 -4.93
N GLY A 90 -19.21 6.57 -4.19
CA GLY A 90 -20.30 5.63 -3.98
C GLY A 90 -19.91 4.43 -3.12
N LYS A 91 -20.86 3.52 -2.87
CA LYS A 91 -20.65 2.33 -2.01
C LYS A 91 -19.48 1.45 -2.46
N ARG A 92 -19.33 1.22 -3.77
CA ARG A 92 -18.25 0.39 -4.33
C ARG A 92 -16.87 1.02 -4.14
N ALA A 93 -16.73 2.31 -4.41
CA ALA A 93 -15.51 3.05 -4.07
C ALA A 93 -15.21 3.04 -2.55
N GLY A 94 -16.25 3.08 -1.71
CA GLY A 94 -16.15 2.87 -0.26
C GLY A 94 -15.58 1.50 0.12
N GLU A 95 -16.15 0.43 -0.44
CA GLU A 95 -15.67 -0.95 -0.23
C GLU A 95 -14.20 -1.10 -0.69
N ALA A 96 -13.85 -0.57 -1.86
CA ALA A 96 -12.49 -0.59 -2.38
C ALA A 96 -11.51 0.16 -1.47
N ARG A 97 -11.89 1.35 -0.97
CA ARG A 97 -11.11 2.10 0.01
C ARG A 97 -10.87 1.28 1.28
N ASP A 98 -11.92 0.67 1.82
CA ASP A 98 -11.83 -0.08 3.08
C ASP A 98 -10.96 -1.33 2.94
N ILE A 99 -11.02 -2.01 1.78
CA ILE A 99 -10.10 -3.10 1.43
C ILE A 99 -8.65 -2.59 1.40
N THR A 100 -8.37 -1.47 0.72
CA THR A 100 -7.04 -0.87 0.66
C THR A 100 -6.50 -0.53 2.04
N VAL A 101 -7.33 0.09 2.90
CA VAL A 101 -6.98 0.36 4.31
C VAL A 101 -6.67 -0.95 5.05
N GLY A 102 -7.47 -1.99 4.84
CA GLY A 102 -7.27 -3.32 5.42
C GLY A 102 -5.94 -3.93 5.01
N LEU A 103 -5.56 -3.85 3.74
CA LEU A 103 -4.28 -4.35 3.22
C LEU A 103 -3.08 -3.60 3.83
N ILE A 104 -3.15 -2.27 3.91
CA ILE A 104 -2.09 -1.44 4.52
C ILE A 104 -1.93 -1.80 6.01
N LYS A 105 -3.04 -1.93 6.74
CA LYS A 105 -3.01 -2.35 8.15
C LYS A 105 -2.49 -3.79 8.32
N GLY A 106 -2.85 -4.69 7.40
CA GLY A 106 -2.35 -6.06 7.35
C GLY A 106 -0.83 -6.11 7.21
N CYS A 107 -0.26 -5.33 6.28
CA CYS A 107 1.18 -5.14 6.15
C CYS A 107 1.80 -4.65 7.48
N GLY A 108 1.22 -3.63 8.11
CA GLY A 108 1.70 -3.13 9.41
C GLY A 108 1.67 -4.19 10.52
N GLY A 109 0.62 -5.01 10.56
CA GLY A 109 0.52 -6.15 11.46
C GLY A 109 1.64 -7.16 11.28
N GLN A 110 1.97 -7.51 10.03
CA GLN A 110 3.07 -8.44 9.74
C GLN A 110 4.45 -7.84 10.07
N VAL A 111 4.66 -6.55 9.79
CA VAL A 111 5.89 -5.84 10.18
C VAL A 111 6.05 -5.86 11.71
N SER A 112 4.97 -5.64 12.45
CA SER A 112 4.96 -5.73 13.92
C SER A 112 5.24 -7.15 14.41
N GLY A 113 4.69 -8.16 13.73
CA GLY A 113 4.93 -9.57 14.02
C GLY A 113 6.40 -9.93 13.84
N LEU A 114 7.00 -9.54 12.71
CA LEU A 114 8.43 -9.77 12.45
C LEU A 114 9.32 -9.01 13.46
N ALA A 115 8.98 -7.77 13.80
CA ALA A 115 9.71 -7.01 14.82
C ALA A 115 9.68 -7.71 16.19
N THR A 116 8.53 -8.30 16.55
CA THR A 116 8.38 -9.07 17.79
C THR A 116 9.20 -10.36 17.75
N LEU A 117 9.16 -11.08 16.62
CA LEU A 117 9.97 -12.28 16.39
C LEU A 117 11.46 -11.96 16.52
N HIS A 118 11.93 -10.94 15.80
CA HIS A 118 13.32 -10.49 15.82
C HIS A 118 13.76 -10.11 17.25
N LYS A 119 12.96 -9.34 17.97
CA LYS A 119 13.24 -8.95 19.36
C LYS A 119 13.35 -10.14 20.31
N ALA A 120 12.48 -11.14 20.16
CA ALA A 120 12.41 -12.27 21.09
C ALA A 120 13.44 -13.36 20.76
N PHE A 121 13.64 -13.66 19.48
CA PHE A 121 14.32 -14.88 19.03
C PHE A 121 15.36 -14.65 17.93
N GLY A 122 15.38 -13.47 17.30
CA GLY A 122 16.05 -13.28 16.02
C GLY A 122 15.18 -13.79 14.85
N VAL A 123 15.71 -13.68 13.64
CA VAL A 123 15.06 -14.10 12.40
C VAL A 123 15.98 -15.08 11.69
N VAL A 124 15.64 -16.36 11.75
CA VAL A 124 16.43 -17.43 11.12
C VAL A 124 16.17 -17.41 9.60
N PRO A 125 17.22 -17.33 8.76
CA PRO A 125 17.07 -17.31 7.31
C PRO A 125 16.46 -18.62 6.78
N ALA A 126 15.85 -18.57 5.60
CA ALA A 126 15.25 -19.72 4.90
C ALA A 126 14.12 -20.46 5.65
N THR A 127 13.57 -19.85 6.72
CA THR A 127 12.41 -20.40 7.47
C THR A 127 11.07 -19.89 6.95
N GLY A 128 11.08 -18.92 6.03
CA GLY A 128 9.86 -18.23 5.56
C GLY A 128 9.32 -17.19 6.53
N ALA A 129 10.07 -16.85 7.60
CA ALA A 129 9.66 -15.87 8.61
C ALA A 129 9.33 -14.48 8.03
N THR A 130 9.94 -14.12 6.90
CA THR A 130 9.74 -12.84 6.21
C THR A 130 8.64 -12.89 5.15
N THR A 131 8.22 -14.08 4.70
CA THR A 131 7.35 -14.27 3.53
C THR A 131 5.96 -13.68 3.74
N ALA A 132 5.34 -13.92 4.90
CA ALA A 132 4.01 -13.39 5.21
C ALA A 132 3.98 -11.85 5.20
N MET A 133 5.04 -11.23 5.72
CA MET A 133 5.24 -9.78 5.67
C MET A 133 5.41 -9.28 4.23
N MET A 134 6.30 -9.90 3.46
CA MET A 134 6.56 -9.52 2.07
C MET A 134 5.28 -9.56 1.22
N VAL A 135 4.51 -10.65 1.31
CA VAL A 135 3.26 -10.81 0.55
C VAL A 135 2.22 -9.77 0.96
N SER A 136 2.05 -9.52 2.26
CA SER A 136 1.06 -8.56 2.75
C SER A 136 1.38 -7.13 2.31
N CYS A 137 2.67 -6.75 2.34
CA CYS A 137 3.11 -5.43 1.93
C CYS A 137 3.12 -5.25 0.41
N ASP A 138 3.42 -6.30 -0.37
CA ASP A 138 3.27 -6.32 -1.83
C ASP A 138 1.79 -6.13 -2.23
N GLN A 139 0.86 -6.83 -1.57
CA GLN A 139 -0.57 -6.66 -1.82
C GLN A 139 -1.05 -5.23 -1.53
N ALA A 140 -0.57 -4.64 -0.43
CA ALA A 140 -0.87 -3.24 -0.10
C ALA A 140 -0.33 -2.27 -1.18
N ALA A 141 0.92 -2.44 -1.61
CA ALA A 141 1.52 -1.62 -2.67
C ALA A 141 0.78 -1.77 -4.01
N LYS A 142 0.40 -2.99 -4.39
CA LYS A 142 -0.37 -3.25 -5.62
C LYS A 142 -1.77 -2.65 -5.56
N ALA A 143 -2.46 -2.74 -4.44
CA ALA A 143 -3.78 -2.12 -4.27
C ALA A 143 -3.71 -0.60 -4.40
N VAL A 144 -2.66 0.03 -3.85
CA VAL A 144 -2.44 1.46 -4.00
C VAL A 144 -2.04 1.84 -5.43
N GLY A 145 -1.12 1.09 -6.03
CA GLY A 145 -0.70 1.30 -7.42
C GLY A 145 -1.83 1.13 -8.44
N ALA A 146 -2.82 0.28 -8.17
CA ALA A 146 -4.00 0.13 -9.03
C ALA A 146 -4.83 1.43 -9.13
N MET A 147 -4.83 2.26 -8.09
CA MET A 147 -5.54 3.57 -8.11
C MET A 147 -4.91 4.54 -9.12
N LYS A 148 -3.62 4.40 -9.41
CA LYS A 148 -2.91 5.26 -10.38
C LYS A 148 -3.32 5.00 -11.83
N ASN A 149 -3.66 3.75 -12.14
CA ASN A 149 -3.95 3.29 -13.51
C ASN A 149 -5.45 3.20 -13.81
N GLY A 150 -6.32 3.41 -12.81
CA GLY A 150 -7.78 3.32 -12.94
C GLY A 150 -8.52 4.65 -12.84
N GLY A 151 -7.80 5.77 -12.77
CA GLY A 151 -8.34 7.14 -12.73
C GLY A 151 -8.52 7.78 -14.09
#